data_AF-A0A059EXX5-F1
#
_entry.id   AF-A0A059EXX5-F1
#
_cell.length_a   1.000
_cell.length_b   1.000
_cell.length_c   1.000
_cell.angle_alpha   90.00
_cell.angle_beta   90.00
_cell.angle_gamma   90.00
#
_symmetry.space_group_name_H-M   'P 1'
#
loop_
_entity.id
_entity.type
_entity.pdbx_description
1 polymer ?
#
loop_
_entity_poly.entity_id
_entity_poly.type
_entity_poly.pdbx_seq_one_letter_code
_entity_poly.pdbx_strand_id
1 'polypeptide(L)'
;KNLTYKFTMTLNLKDIEITISRMDAHYDANFGIWIRNEKNAALIGHHLSKYLDDYQCSDFIVVLKWIVRSWTLRSIIILSKNMLDDTKFLTNSRKKGNKAFKNRICILAGLIFTWNALFISEFLLSFLKNLDYGYKCKVVANVFFYFEKQKIYEVASNMNGKIDQEVVETMFRVKSNIYKKNYKKEMKIELIEAFLIN
;
A
#
# COMPACT_ATOMS: atom_id res chain seq x y z
N LYS A 1 23.08 -1.12 -33.48
CA LYS A 1 23.10 -0.94 -32.00
C LYS A 1 21.86 -1.62 -31.45
N ASN A 2 22.04 -2.80 -30.86
CA ASN A 2 20.95 -3.62 -30.36
C ASN A 2 20.29 -2.94 -29.15
N LEU A 3 19.00 -2.64 -29.28
CA LEU A 3 18.14 -2.27 -28.16
C LEU A 3 17.89 -3.53 -27.33
N THR A 4 18.72 -3.76 -26.33
CA THR A 4 18.39 -4.68 -25.23
C THR A 4 17.21 -4.08 -24.48
N TYR A 5 15.99 -4.46 -24.87
CA TYR A 5 14.84 -4.37 -24.00
C TYR A 5 15.15 -5.24 -22.77
N LYS A 6 15.58 -4.60 -21.68
CA LYS A 6 15.51 -5.20 -20.35
C LYS A 6 14.02 -5.43 -20.10
N PHE A 7 13.54 -6.64 -20.40
CA PHE A 7 12.31 -7.14 -19.81
C PHE A 7 12.57 -7.23 -18.32
N THR A 8 12.25 -6.17 -17.58
CA THR A 8 12.02 -6.27 -16.15
C THR A 8 10.78 -7.13 -16.00
N MET A 9 10.95 -8.42 -15.68
CA MET A 9 9.81 -9.25 -15.30
C MET A 9 9.23 -8.65 -14.02
N THR A 10 8.05 -8.02 -14.13
CA THR A 10 7.23 -7.67 -12.98
C THR A 10 6.95 -8.96 -12.20
N LEU A 11 7.24 -8.97 -10.90
CA LEU A 11 6.88 -10.09 -10.02
C LEU A 11 5.38 -10.37 -10.19
N ASN A 12 5.01 -11.64 -10.41
CA ASN A 12 3.62 -12.04 -10.52
C ASN A 12 3.24 -13.06 -9.42
N LEU A 13 1.94 -13.23 -9.18
CA LEU A 13 1.43 -14.09 -8.10
C LEU A 13 1.81 -15.56 -8.27
N LYS A 14 1.91 -16.05 -9.52
CA LYS A 14 2.26 -17.46 -9.80
C LYS A 14 3.71 -17.76 -9.43
N ASP A 15 4.61 -16.82 -9.72
CA ASP A 15 6.02 -16.98 -9.38
C ASP A 15 6.23 -17.00 -7.87
N ILE A 16 5.46 -16.22 -7.10
CA ILE A 16 5.45 -16.27 -5.63
C ILE A 16 5.00 -17.66 -5.15
N GLU A 17 3.86 -18.17 -5.64
CA GLU A 17 3.35 -19.51 -5.26
C GLU A 17 4.37 -20.62 -5.55
N ILE A 18 4.97 -20.61 -6.74
CA ILE A 18 5.98 -21.60 -7.14
C ILE A 18 7.20 -21.52 -6.23
N THR A 19 7.67 -20.30 -5.93
CA THR A 19 8.87 -20.09 -5.11
C THR A 19 8.63 -20.55 -3.67
N ILE A 20 7.50 -20.17 -3.08
CA ILE A 20 7.12 -20.58 -1.72
C ILE A 20 6.92 -22.09 -1.63
N SER A 21 6.25 -22.70 -2.60
CA SER A 21 6.06 -24.17 -2.63
C SER A 21 7.39 -24.92 -2.71
N ARG A 22 8.35 -24.40 -3.49
CA ARG A 22 9.71 -24.97 -3.54
C ARG A 22 10.46 -24.81 -2.23
N MET A 23 10.32 -23.67 -1.55
CA MET A 23 10.93 -23.45 -0.24
C MET A 23 10.34 -24.40 0.82
N ASP A 24 9.02 -24.52 0.87
CA ASP A 24 8.33 -25.43 1.80
C ASP A 24 8.76 -26.87 1.57
N ALA A 25 8.85 -27.32 0.31
CA ALA A 25 9.32 -28.66 -0.02
C ALA A 25 10.81 -28.88 0.30
N HIS A 26 11.67 -27.88 0.07
CA HIS A 26 13.11 -28.01 0.30
C HIS A 26 13.48 -28.05 1.79
N TYR A 27 12.74 -27.31 2.62
CA TYR A 27 13.01 -27.18 4.04
C TYR A 27 12.07 -28.00 4.94
N ASP A 28 11.19 -28.83 4.37
CA ASP A 28 10.12 -29.55 5.09
C ASP A 28 9.34 -28.62 6.04
N ALA A 29 8.92 -27.47 5.49
CA ALA A 29 8.35 -26.36 6.22
C ALA A 29 6.95 -25.99 5.70
N ASN A 30 6.28 -25.08 6.41
CA ASN A 30 4.96 -24.57 6.07
C ASN A 30 4.93 -23.04 6.02
N PHE A 31 5.97 -22.42 5.43
CA PHE A 31 6.09 -20.96 5.35
C PHE A 31 4.92 -20.33 4.62
N GLY A 32 4.45 -20.93 3.51
CA GLY A 32 3.33 -20.41 2.74
C GLY A 32 2.03 -20.32 3.55
N ILE A 33 1.73 -21.37 4.31
CA ILE A 33 0.56 -21.41 5.20
C ILE A 33 0.74 -20.41 6.34
N TRP A 34 1.94 -20.36 6.93
CA TRP A 34 2.23 -19.51 8.08
C TRP A 34 2.14 -18.01 7.74
N ILE A 35 2.72 -17.58 6.60
CA ILE A 35 2.74 -16.18 6.16
C ILE A 35 1.35 -15.72 5.68
N ARG A 36 0.49 -16.65 5.22
CA ARG A 36 -0.89 -16.35 4.81
C ARG A 36 -1.93 -16.58 5.90
N ASN A 37 -1.50 -16.90 7.13
CA ASN A 37 -2.40 -17.03 8.26
C ASN A 37 -2.70 -15.66 8.88
N GLU A 38 -3.92 -15.16 8.73
CA GLU A 38 -4.31 -13.84 9.23
C GLU A 38 -4.19 -13.68 10.75
N LYS A 39 -4.19 -14.77 11.52
CA LYS A 39 -3.92 -14.74 12.97
C LYS A 39 -2.51 -14.23 13.29
N ASN A 40 -1.59 -14.34 12.34
CA ASN A 40 -0.21 -13.87 12.45
C ASN A 40 -0.03 -12.42 11.95
N ALA A 41 -1.10 -11.72 11.56
CA ALA A 41 -1.02 -10.40 10.88
C ALA A 41 -0.12 -9.38 11.61
N ALA A 42 -0.18 -9.30 12.93
CA ALA A 42 0.65 -8.36 13.69
C ALA A 42 2.15 -8.71 13.59
N LEU A 43 2.48 -9.99 13.80
CA LEU A 43 3.85 -10.50 13.74
C LEU A 43 4.42 -10.35 12.31
N ILE A 44 3.65 -10.75 11.31
CA ILE A 44 4.02 -10.61 9.89
C ILE A 44 4.28 -9.14 9.56
N GLY A 45 3.38 -8.24 9.98
CA GLY A 45 3.54 -6.80 9.75
C GLY A 45 4.85 -6.28 10.34
N HIS A 46 5.16 -6.65 11.58
CA HIS A 46 6.41 -6.26 12.23
C HIS A 46 7.64 -6.76 11.45
N HIS A 47 7.64 -7.99 10.95
CA HIS A 47 8.73 -8.51 10.13
C HIS A 47 8.84 -7.80 8.78
N LEU A 48 7.73 -7.57 8.10
CA LEU A 48 7.67 -6.85 6.81
C LEU A 48 8.18 -5.41 6.94
N SER A 49 7.97 -4.75 8.08
CA SER A 49 8.46 -3.38 8.35
C SER A 49 9.98 -3.23 8.18
N LYS A 50 10.73 -4.32 8.35
CA LYS A 50 12.21 -4.34 8.24
C LYS A 50 12.69 -4.26 6.80
N TYR A 51 11.85 -4.69 5.86
CA TYR A 51 12.22 -4.86 4.45
C TYR A 51 11.57 -3.82 3.54
N LEU A 52 10.51 -3.16 4.00
CA LEU A 52 9.66 -2.33 3.16
C LEU A 52 10.42 -1.23 2.40
N ASP A 53 11.49 -0.68 2.97
CA ASP A 53 12.29 0.38 2.33
C ASP A 53 13.43 -0.15 1.43
N ASP A 54 13.68 -1.46 1.43
CA ASP A 54 14.77 -2.12 0.68
C ASP A 54 14.31 -2.68 -0.68
N TYR A 55 13.00 -2.91 -0.85
CA TYR A 55 12.41 -3.45 -2.08
C TYR A 55 11.70 -2.36 -2.90
N GLN A 56 11.52 -2.64 -4.21
CA GLN A 56 10.71 -1.78 -5.07
C GLN A 56 9.24 -1.82 -4.61
N CYS A 57 8.58 -0.66 -4.63
CA CYS A 57 7.17 -0.54 -4.26
C CYS A 57 6.28 -1.53 -5.03
N SER A 58 6.51 -1.69 -6.34
CA SER A 58 5.73 -2.59 -7.21
C SER A 58 5.78 -4.04 -6.72
N ASP A 59 6.98 -4.57 -6.49
CA ASP A 59 7.15 -5.96 -6.05
C ASP A 59 6.53 -6.18 -4.66
N PHE A 60 6.73 -5.21 -3.76
CA PHE A 60 6.18 -5.29 -2.41
C PHE A 60 4.66 -5.28 -2.40
N ILE A 61 4.01 -4.50 -3.29
CA ILE A 61 2.54 -4.51 -3.44
C ILE A 61 2.06 -5.89 -3.89
N VAL A 62 2.73 -6.50 -4.87
CA VAL A 62 2.36 -7.84 -5.36
C VAL A 62 2.47 -8.87 -4.23
N VAL A 63 3.57 -8.87 -3.48
CA VAL A 63 3.75 -9.73 -2.30
C VAL A 63 2.68 -9.48 -1.25
N LEU A 64 2.39 -8.21 -0.94
CA LEU A 64 1.41 -7.88 0.10
C LEU A 64 0.01 -8.34 -0.29
N LYS A 65 -0.39 -8.16 -1.55
CA LYS A 65 -1.66 -8.66 -2.08
C LYS A 65 -1.74 -10.17 -2.09
N TRP A 66 -0.63 -10.87 -2.36
CA TRP A 66 -0.56 -12.31 -2.24
C TRP A 66 -0.77 -12.77 -0.78
N ILE A 67 -0.09 -12.12 0.18
CA ILE A 67 -0.20 -12.41 1.62
C ILE A 67 -1.64 -12.27 2.09
N VAL A 68 -2.26 -11.11 1.83
CA VAL A 68 -3.58 -10.77 2.37
C VAL A 68 -4.76 -11.32 1.57
N ARG A 69 -4.50 -12.14 0.55
CA ARG A 69 -5.56 -12.68 -0.29
C ARG A 69 -6.53 -13.49 0.57
N SER A 70 -7.80 -13.10 0.52
CA SER A 70 -8.91 -13.65 1.32
C SER A 70 -8.87 -13.35 2.82
N TRP A 71 -8.02 -12.42 3.28
CA TRP A 71 -8.02 -11.97 4.67
C TRP A 71 -9.21 -11.05 4.98
N THR A 72 -9.59 -11.00 6.24
CA THR A 72 -10.57 -10.01 6.73
C THR A 72 -9.97 -8.61 6.75
N LEU A 73 -10.83 -7.58 6.61
CA LEU A 73 -10.43 -6.18 6.73
C LEU A 73 -9.67 -5.91 8.03
N ARG A 74 -10.15 -6.49 9.13
CA ARG A 74 -9.56 -6.36 10.46
C ARG A 74 -8.08 -6.79 10.45
N SER A 75 -7.79 -7.95 9.90
CA SER A 75 -6.42 -8.48 9.82
C SER A 75 -5.53 -7.62 8.91
N ILE A 76 -6.07 -7.11 7.80
CA ILE A 76 -5.30 -6.22 6.91
C ILE A 76 -4.97 -4.88 7.58
N ILE A 77 -5.89 -4.33 8.40
CA ILE A 77 -5.62 -3.14 9.20
C ILE A 77 -4.49 -3.42 10.22
N ILE A 78 -4.57 -4.56 10.93
CA ILE A 78 -3.55 -4.96 11.92
C ILE A 78 -2.19 -5.10 11.22
N LEU A 79 -2.13 -5.80 10.10
CA LEU A 79 -0.92 -5.95 9.29
C LEU A 79 -0.36 -4.58 8.89
N SER A 80 -1.19 -3.73 8.30
CA SER A 80 -0.77 -2.43 7.76
C SER A 80 -0.22 -1.51 8.85
N LYS A 81 -0.85 -1.47 10.04
CA LYS A 81 -0.36 -0.68 11.18
C LYS A 81 0.98 -1.17 11.69
N ASN A 82 1.13 -2.48 11.88
CA ASN A 82 2.40 -3.06 12.35
C ASN A 82 3.53 -2.97 11.31
N MET A 83 3.17 -3.00 10.02
CA MET A 83 4.11 -2.85 8.92
C MET A 83 4.60 -1.42 8.73
N LEU A 84 3.71 -0.44 8.86
CA LEU A 84 4.05 0.96 8.58
C LEU A 84 4.61 1.72 9.78
N ASP A 85 4.43 1.18 11.01
CA ASP A 85 4.99 1.63 12.30
C ASP A 85 5.06 3.15 12.44
N ASP A 86 4.10 3.70 13.19
CA ASP A 86 3.96 5.13 13.46
C ASP A 86 5.28 5.75 13.97
N THR A 87 6.13 5.06 14.72
CA THR A 87 7.38 5.66 15.20
C THR A 87 8.44 5.86 14.11
N LYS A 88 8.47 4.99 13.10
CA LYS A 88 9.40 5.04 11.95
C LYS A 88 8.85 5.88 10.80
N PHE A 89 7.53 6.01 10.73
CA PHE A 89 6.82 6.78 9.72
C PHE A 89 7.04 8.31 9.87
N LEU A 90 7.29 8.77 11.10
CA LEU A 90 7.22 10.18 11.50
C LEU A 90 8.59 10.84 11.75
N THR A 91 9.65 10.07 12.02
CA THR A 91 10.91 10.59 12.57
C THR A 91 11.99 10.94 11.55
N ASN A 92 11.86 10.56 10.28
CA ASN A 92 12.89 10.81 9.27
C ASN A 92 12.71 12.17 8.56
N SER A 93 13.12 13.27 9.22
CA SER A 93 13.10 14.64 8.69
C SER A 93 14.30 14.99 7.78
N ARG A 94 15.16 14.04 7.41
CA ARG A 94 16.27 14.22 6.43
C ARG A 94 15.88 13.70 5.04
N LYS A 95 16.58 14.12 3.98
CA LYS A 95 16.32 13.75 2.55
C LYS A 95 15.91 12.27 2.31
N LYS A 96 16.42 11.31 3.11
CA LYS A 96 16.05 9.88 3.07
C LYS A 96 14.62 9.58 3.52
N GLY A 97 14.08 10.30 4.51
CA GLY A 97 12.75 10.05 5.06
C GLY A 97 11.59 10.43 4.16
N ASN A 98 11.80 11.38 3.24
CA ASN A 98 10.81 11.67 2.21
C ASN A 98 10.68 10.49 1.22
N LYS A 99 11.79 9.80 0.90
CA LYS A 99 11.76 8.61 0.03
C LYS A 99 11.05 7.43 0.71
N ALA A 100 11.43 7.11 1.95
CA ALA A 100 10.81 6.03 2.72
C ALA A 100 9.30 6.26 2.90
N PHE A 101 8.90 7.47 3.29
CA PHE A 101 7.50 7.85 3.38
C PHE A 101 6.76 7.66 2.05
N LYS A 102 7.31 8.17 0.94
CA LYS A 102 6.70 8.00 -0.39
C LYS A 102 6.56 6.53 -0.79
N ASN A 103 7.56 5.70 -0.49
CA ASN A 103 7.50 4.26 -0.76
C ASN A 103 6.38 3.59 0.03
N ARG A 104 6.30 3.88 1.32
CA ARG A 104 5.24 3.40 2.23
C ARG A 104 3.85 3.80 1.77
N ILE A 105 3.65 5.06 1.41
CA ILE A 105 2.37 5.53 0.87
C ILE A 105 2.05 4.85 -0.47
N CYS A 106 3.04 4.70 -1.35
CA CYS A 106 2.88 3.97 -2.61
C CYS A 106 2.37 2.54 -2.38
N ILE A 107 2.97 1.83 -1.41
CA ILE A 107 2.56 0.46 -1.04
C ILE A 107 1.14 0.46 -0.47
N LEU A 108 0.83 1.38 0.45
CA LEU A 108 -0.51 1.49 1.05
C LEU A 108 -1.58 1.80 -0.02
N ALA A 109 -1.29 2.73 -0.93
CA ALA A 109 -2.18 3.08 -2.03
C ALA A 109 -2.39 1.88 -2.97
N GLY A 110 -1.31 1.18 -3.34
CA GLY A 110 -1.37 0.00 -4.20
C GLY A 110 -2.14 -1.16 -3.58
N LEU A 111 -2.02 -1.36 -2.27
CA LEU A 111 -2.78 -2.39 -1.52
C LEU A 111 -4.29 -2.17 -1.64
N ILE A 112 -4.75 -0.93 -1.47
CA ILE A 112 -6.18 -0.61 -1.39
C ILE A 112 -6.77 -0.13 -2.73
N PHE A 113 -5.95 -0.07 -3.79
CA PHE A 113 -6.29 0.57 -5.06
C PHE A 113 -7.55 0.02 -5.73
N THR A 114 -7.69 -1.31 -5.75
CA THR A 114 -8.78 -2.03 -6.42
C THR A 114 -10.01 -2.21 -5.54
N TRP A 115 -9.95 -1.81 -4.27
CA TRP A 115 -11.04 -2.03 -3.32
C TRP A 115 -12.24 -1.13 -3.61
N ASN A 116 -13.42 -1.54 -3.16
CA ASN A 116 -14.60 -0.68 -3.21
C ASN A 116 -14.49 0.48 -2.21
N ALA A 117 -15.20 1.59 -2.47
CA ALA A 117 -15.04 2.82 -1.69
C ALA A 117 -15.39 2.66 -0.20
N LEU A 118 -16.37 1.81 0.12
CA LEU A 118 -16.76 1.53 1.50
C LEU A 118 -15.60 0.85 2.24
N PHE A 119 -14.99 -0.17 1.64
CA PHE A 119 -13.88 -0.90 2.24
C PHE A 119 -12.65 -0.01 2.46
N ILE A 120 -12.34 0.88 1.50
CA ILE A 120 -11.28 1.89 1.64
C ILE A 120 -11.60 2.85 2.79
N SER A 121 -12.85 3.32 2.92
CA SER A 121 -13.22 4.25 3.99
C SER A 121 -13.07 3.62 5.39
N GLU A 122 -13.58 2.41 5.59
CA GLU A 122 -13.48 1.70 6.87
C GLU A 122 -12.03 1.35 7.21
N PHE A 123 -11.24 0.97 6.20
CA PHE A 123 -9.79 0.78 6.34
C PHE A 123 -9.13 2.07 6.85
N LEU A 124 -9.34 3.20 6.16
CA LEU A 124 -8.69 4.47 6.49
C LEU A 124 -9.13 5.01 7.85
N LEU A 125 -10.42 4.96 8.18
CA LEU A 125 -10.91 5.40 9.49
C LEU A 125 -10.22 4.65 10.63
N SER A 126 -10.06 3.33 10.47
CA SER A 126 -9.37 2.52 11.47
C SER A 126 -7.85 2.76 11.45
N PHE A 127 -7.24 2.84 10.27
CA PHE A 127 -5.80 3.06 10.09
C PHE A 127 -5.36 4.40 10.69
N LEU A 128 -6.12 5.47 10.45
CA LEU A 128 -5.80 6.84 10.85
C LEU A 128 -6.18 7.19 12.30
N LYS A 129 -6.94 6.32 12.99
CA LYS A 129 -7.58 6.62 14.29
C LYS A 129 -6.64 7.21 15.34
N ASN A 130 -5.39 6.75 15.39
CA ASN A 130 -4.41 7.14 16.42
C ASN A 130 -3.30 8.06 15.90
N LEU A 131 -3.38 8.52 14.64
CA LEU A 131 -2.38 9.43 14.08
C LEU A 131 -2.71 10.88 14.47
N ASP A 132 -1.68 11.70 14.63
CA ASP A 132 -1.90 13.14 14.78
C ASP A 132 -2.52 13.73 13.52
N TYR A 133 -3.29 14.80 13.70
CA TYR A 133 -4.02 15.50 12.65
C TYR A 133 -3.16 15.78 11.40
N GLY A 134 -1.96 16.35 11.58
CA GLY A 134 -1.07 16.68 10.46
C GLY A 134 -0.66 15.45 9.63
N TYR A 135 -0.51 14.30 10.29
CA TYR A 135 -0.18 13.05 9.62
C TYR A 135 -1.37 12.41 8.94
N LYS A 136 -2.57 12.49 9.53
CA LYS A 136 -3.81 12.09 8.85
C LYS A 136 -3.93 12.80 7.50
N CYS A 137 -3.81 14.13 7.49
CA CYS A 137 -3.86 14.93 6.26
C CYS A 137 -2.78 14.52 5.26
N LYS A 138 -1.54 14.32 5.72
CA LYS A 138 -0.42 13.93 4.86
C LYS A 138 -0.62 12.54 4.24
N VAL A 139 -1.05 11.54 5.01
CA VAL A 139 -1.34 10.19 4.51
C VAL A 139 -2.44 10.23 3.47
N VAL A 140 -3.57 10.85 3.82
CA VAL A 140 -4.75 10.94 2.96
C VAL A 140 -4.42 11.65 1.64
N ALA A 141 -3.72 12.79 1.70
CA ALA A 141 -3.31 13.52 0.49
C ALA A 141 -2.46 12.67 -0.45
N ASN A 142 -1.49 11.92 0.09
CA ASN A 142 -0.55 11.15 -0.72
C ASN A 142 -1.13 9.80 -1.18
N VAL A 143 -2.05 9.19 -0.43
CA VAL A 143 -2.75 7.96 -0.86
C VAL A 143 -3.67 8.28 -2.03
N PHE A 144 -4.53 9.29 -1.90
CA PHE A 144 -5.51 9.65 -2.94
C PHE A 144 -4.92 10.34 -4.15
N PHE A 145 -3.62 10.64 -4.10
CA PHE A 145 -2.86 11.09 -5.26
C PHE A 145 -2.97 10.12 -6.44
N TYR A 146 -3.05 8.81 -6.19
CA TYR A 146 -3.17 7.78 -7.23
C TYR A 146 -4.59 7.52 -7.73
N PHE A 147 -5.61 8.09 -7.09
CA PHE A 147 -7.01 7.71 -7.32
C PHE A 147 -7.73 8.66 -8.28
N GLU A 148 -8.72 8.12 -8.99
CA GLU A 148 -9.62 8.91 -9.82
C GLU A 148 -10.59 9.75 -8.98
N LYS A 149 -11.04 10.86 -9.54
CA LYS A 149 -11.85 11.86 -8.80
C LYS A 149 -13.15 11.25 -8.26
N GLN A 150 -13.81 10.41 -9.07
CA GLN A 150 -15.02 9.67 -8.70
C GLN A 150 -14.82 8.86 -7.41
N LYS A 151 -13.78 8.02 -7.39
CA LYS A 151 -13.43 7.17 -6.26
C LYS A 151 -13.13 7.98 -5.00
N ILE A 152 -12.43 9.12 -5.16
CA ILE A 152 -12.15 10.04 -4.04
C ILE A 152 -13.45 10.55 -3.42
N TYR A 153 -14.42 10.99 -4.23
CA TYR A 153 -15.72 11.46 -3.72
C TYR A 153 -16.48 10.38 -2.97
N GLU A 154 -16.54 9.17 -3.52
CA GLU A 154 -17.23 8.04 -2.88
C GLU A 154 -16.63 7.71 -1.52
N VAL A 155 -15.29 7.65 -1.42
CA VAL A 155 -14.60 7.38 -0.15
C VAL A 155 -14.80 8.52 0.83
N ALA A 156 -14.62 9.77 0.39
CA ALA A 156 -14.82 10.95 1.24
C ALA A 156 -16.25 11.03 1.79
N SER A 157 -17.25 10.70 0.98
CA SER A 157 -18.66 10.68 1.42
C SER A 157 -18.89 9.65 2.52
N ASN A 158 -18.26 8.47 2.44
CA ASN A 158 -18.38 7.42 3.47
C ASN A 158 -17.61 7.75 4.77
N MET A 159 -16.63 8.65 4.70
CA MET A 159 -15.83 9.12 5.84
C MET A 159 -16.41 10.39 6.48
N ASN A 160 -17.32 11.10 5.80
CA ASN A 160 -17.88 12.35 6.28
C ASN A 160 -18.60 12.16 7.63
N GLY A 161 -18.31 13.03 8.60
CA GLY A 161 -18.83 12.94 9.96
C GLY A 161 -18.22 11.84 10.84
N LYS A 162 -17.32 11.00 10.31
CA LYS A 162 -16.60 9.96 11.07
C LYS A 162 -15.14 10.32 11.38
N ILE A 163 -14.63 11.38 10.75
CA ILE A 163 -13.29 11.93 10.94
C ILE A 163 -13.34 13.46 10.80
N ASP A 164 -12.31 14.15 11.26
CA ASP A 164 -12.15 15.59 11.14
C ASP A 164 -12.42 16.07 9.71
N GLN A 165 -13.32 17.03 9.54
CA GLN A 165 -13.77 17.50 8.22
C GLN A 165 -12.59 17.97 7.34
N GLU A 166 -11.61 18.65 7.94
CA GLU A 166 -10.43 19.14 7.23
C GLU A 166 -9.56 18.00 6.65
N VAL A 167 -9.56 16.81 7.28
CA VAL A 167 -8.88 15.61 6.73
C VAL A 167 -9.60 15.15 5.47
N VAL A 168 -10.94 15.16 5.47
CA VAL A 168 -11.75 14.82 4.29
C VAL A 168 -11.53 15.85 3.18
N GLU A 169 -11.53 17.14 3.50
CA GLU A 169 -11.28 18.21 2.53
C GLU A 169 -9.90 18.09 1.86
N THR A 170 -8.91 17.61 2.60
CA THR A 170 -7.55 17.38 2.09
C THR A 170 -7.55 16.38 0.92
N MET A 171 -8.48 15.42 0.88
CA MET A 171 -8.62 14.49 -0.25
C MET A 171 -8.90 15.20 -1.58
N PHE A 172 -9.64 16.31 -1.55
CA PHE A 172 -10.02 17.07 -2.74
C PHE A 172 -8.94 18.05 -3.18
N ARG A 173 -8.09 18.51 -2.26
CA ARG A 173 -6.99 19.45 -2.52
C ARG A 173 -5.84 18.81 -3.31
N VAL A 174 -5.79 17.48 -3.36
CA VAL A 174 -4.77 16.69 -4.10
C VAL A 174 -4.69 17.05 -5.60
N LYS A 175 -5.75 17.65 -6.18
CA LYS A 175 -5.81 17.99 -7.61
C LYS A 175 -5.90 19.49 -7.93
N SER A 176 -5.87 20.40 -6.96
CA SER A 176 -6.00 21.83 -7.26
C SER A 176 -4.72 22.50 -7.76
N ASN A 177 -3.52 21.97 -7.48
CA ASN A 177 -2.30 22.76 -7.69
C ASN A 177 -1.22 22.24 -8.67
N ILE A 178 -1.18 21.00 -9.20
CA ILE A 178 0.04 20.62 -9.98
C ILE A 178 -0.13 19.75 -11.26
N TYR A 179 -1.07 18.80 -11.43
CA TYR A 179 -0.90 17.81 -12.53
C TYR A 179 -2.16 17.45 -13.32
N LYS A 180 -2.42 18.18 -14.41
CA LYS A 180 -3.37 17.78 -15.47
C LYS A 180 -2.74 17.36 -16.80
N LYS A 181 -1.40 17.39 -16.97
CA LYS A 181 -0.79 17.06 -18.28
C LYS A 181 0.13 15.83 -18.39
N ASN A 182 0.76 15.33 -17.32
CA ASN A 182 1.83 14.31 -17.48
C ASN A 182 1.77 13.05 -16.59
N TYR A 183 0.80 12.88 -15.69
CA TYR A 183 0.92 11.84 -14.65
C TYR A 183 0.62 10.39 -15.10
N LYS A 184 -0.32 10.20 -16.03
CA LYS A 184 -0.46 8.89 -16.74
C LYS A 184 0.73 8.59 -17.66
N LYS A 185 1.65 9.56 -17.86
CA LYS A 185 2.82 9.45 -18.73
C LYS A 185 4.10 8.98 -18.01
N GLU A 186 4.10 8.83 -16.68
CA GLU A 186 5.32 8.47 -15.91
C GLU A 186 5.12 7.46 -14.76
N MET A 187 3.90 6.95 -14.49
CA MET A 187 3.82 5.72 -13.69
C MET A 187 4.41 4.59 -14.52
N LYS A 188 5.50 3.99 -14.03
CA LYS A 188 6.10 2.81 -14.65
C LYS A 188 5.02 1.73 -14.80
N ILE A 189 5.03 1.04 -15.94
CA ILE A 189 4.06 -0.02 -16.26
C ILE A 189 3.98 -1.05 -15.13
N GLU A 190 5.13 -1.46 -14.59
CA GLU A 190 5.28 -2.36 -13.44
C GLU A 190 4.44 -1.95 -12.22
N LEU A 191 4.35 -0.64 -11.95
CA LEU A 191 3.59 -0.12 -10.82
C LEU A 191 2.09 -0.14 -11.09
N ILE A 192 1.67 0.13 -12.32
CA ILE A 192 0.27 0.02 -12.74
C ILE A 192 -0.19 -1.43 -12.65
N GLU A 193 0.63 -2.36 -13.14
CA GLU A 193 0.38 -3.81 -13.05
C GLU A 193 0.24 -4.25 -11.59
N ALA A 194 1.16 -3.85 -10.72
CA ALA A 194 1.08 -4.14 -9.29
C ALA A 194 -0.18 -3.56 -8.62
N PHE A 195 -0.61 -2.35 -9.02
CA PHE A 195 -1.82 -1.72 -8.51
C PHE A 195 -3.08 -2.47 -8.93
N LEU A 196 -3.10 -3.07 -10.12
CA LEU A 196 -4.27 -3.74 -10.69
C LEU A 196 -4.34 -5.24 -10.41
N ILE A 197 -3.24 -5.86 -9.95
CA ILE A 197 -3.22 -7.30 -9.64
C ILE A 197 -4.20 -7.64 -8.50
N ASN A 198 -4.91 -8.76 -8.60
CA ASN A 198 -5.85 -9.27 -7.59
C ASN A 198 -5.78 -10.81 -7.53
#